data_AF-A0A8J7RN78-F1
#
_entry.id   AF-A0A8J7RN78-F1
#
_cell.length_a   1.000
_cell.length_b   1.000
_cell.length_c   1.000
_cell.angle_alpha   90.00
_cell.angle_beta   90.00
_cell.angle_gamma   90.00
#
_symmetry.space_group_name_H-M   'P 1'
#
loop_
_entity.id
_entity.type
_entity.pdbx_description
1 polymer ?
#
loop_
_entity_poly.entity_id
_entity_poly.type
_entity_poly.pdbx_seq_one_letter_code
_entity_poly.pdbx_strand_id
1 'polypeptide(L)'
;MSIEYIYGFFCIIAGLYFELRGKKFYDIFWISMLYLGALIHFNSIEFLGILILTLANYIKSYAKILANLGIVLFIASFVMSGSYYALSLIMYYFIALALYHGNLMDGQETKYLIGLSYLSGFLISSSIFLDSVLFVIPIPLYFLIVNYKNDPSDYEDLSLQSFSRLATSIKKSEKDVKPTDNVVCYDKKSLISAGFKNKVRNPYMNNLSNLDSLINLDSLSNLSNQGNTNKLDNFNLNNENYIDISEIGELSTSMKHKLSYDNALLENSKIQDKKVWVTPHIPFMLFITMSYIIFWFVKKPILFLLIDNLVH
;
A
#
# COMPACT_ATOMS: atom_id res chain seq x y z
N MET A 1 6.81 -20.87 -23.58
CA MET A 1 6.64 -19.68 -22.71
C MET A 1 6.73 -18.47 -23.61
N SER A 2 5.82 -17.53 -23.45
CA SER A 2 5.77 -16.35 -24.31
C SER A 2 6.81 -15.32 -23.83
N ILE A 3 7.29 -14.46 -24.73
CA ILE A 3 8.35 -13.48 -24.41
C ILE A 3 7.84 -12.45 -23.39
N GLU A 4 6.56 -12.10 -23.47
CA GLU A 4 5.80 -11.24 -22.56
C GLU A 4 5.93 -11.73 -21.13
N TYR A 5 5.74 -13.03 -20.93
CA TYR A 5 5.76 -13.65 -19.61
C TYR A 5 7.16 -13.63 -18.98
N ILE A 6 8.19 -13.99 -19.76
CA ILE A 6 9.59 -14.01 -19.28
C ILE A 6 10.04 -12.59 -18.94
N TYR A 7 9.70 -11.61 -19.79
CA TYR A 7 10.07 -10.22 -19.55
C TYR A 7 9.35 -9.62 -18.35
N GLY A 8 8.03 -9.86 -18.22
CA GLY A 8 7.26 -9.43 -17.05
C GLY A 8 7.84 -9.96 -15.75
N PHE A 9 8.23 -11.25 -15.72
CA PHE A 9 8.90 -11.85 -14.57
C PHE A 9 10.22 -11.16 -14.20
N PHE A 10 11.06 -10.86 -15.20
CA PHE A 10 12.31 -10.12 -14.97
C PHE A 10 12.06 -8.72 -14.41
N CYS A 11 11.10 -7.98 -14.97
CA CYS A 11 10.73 -6.66 -14.47
C CYS A 11 10.26 -6.72 -13.00
N ILE A 12 9.46 -7.72 -12.64
CA ILE A 12 8.95 -7.90 -11.28
C ILE A 12 10.07 -8.24 -10.30
N ILE A 13 10.98 -9.16 -10.65
CA ILE A 13 12.16 -9.46 -9.83
C ILE A 13 13.03 -8.23 -9.64
N ALA A 14 13.28 -7.48 -10.72
CA ALA A 14 14.07 -6.26 -10.65
C ALA A 14 13.39 -5.24 -9.73
N GLY A 15 12.09 -5.04 -9.87
CA GLY A 15 11.26 -4.21 -8.99
C GLY A 15 11.44 -4.57 -7.53
N LEU A 16 11.18 -5.84 -7.17
CA LEU A 16 11.34 -6.37 -5.82
C LEU A 16 12.77 -6.17 -5.28
N TYR A 17 13.78 -6.46 -6.08
CA TYR A 17 15.18 -6.30 -5.68
C TYR A 17 15.52 -4.85 -5.34
N PHE A 18 15.10 -3.90 -6.18
CA PHE A 18 15.34 -2.51 -5.88
C PHE A 18 14.53 -2.10 -4.63
N GLU A 19 13.34 -2.67 -4.38
CA GLU A 19 12.36 -2.20 -3.39
C GLU A 19 12.90 -2.48 -2.00
N LEU A 20 13.40 -3.70 -1.83
CA LEU A 20 14.17 -4.13 -0.68
C LEU A 20 15.45 -3.30 -0.44
N ARG A 21 15.96 -2.59 -1.46
CA ARG A 21 17.12 -1.69 -1.36
C ARG A 21 16.76 -0.20 -1.23
N GLY A 22 15.49 0.17 -1.27
CA GLY A 22 15.02 1.56 -1.13
C GLY A 22 15.49 2.54 -2.23
N LYS A 23 15.79 2.05 -3.44
CA LYS A 23 16.25 2.83 -4.59
C LYS A 23 15.15 3.15 -5.60
N LYS A 24 14.80 4.43 -5.80
CA LYS A 24 13.69 4.96 -6.65
C LYS A 24 13.67 4.60 -8.17
N PHE A 25 14.44 3.63 -8.67
CA PHE A 25 14.52 3.30 -10.11
C PHE A 25 13.38 2.40 -10.63
N TYR A 26 12.33 2.20 -9.84
CA TYR A 26 11.25 1.24 -10.12
C TYR A 26 10.34 1.61 -11.28
N ASP A 27 10.10 2.91 -11.47
CA ASP A 27 9.12 3.36 -12.46
C ASP A 27 9.53 3.00 -13.89
N ILE A 28 10.83 2.80 -14.13
CA ILE A 28 11.37 2.42 -15.43
C ILE A 28 10.84 1.03 -15.84
N PHE A 29 10.70 0.09 -14.91
CA PHE A 29 10.35 -1.28 -15.26
C PHE A 29 8.90 -1.42 -15.73
N TRP A 30 7.92 -0.80 -15.05
CA TRP A 30 6.54 -0.88 -15.50
C TRP A 30 6.31 -0.13 -16.82
N ILE A 31 6.98 1.02 -17.03
CA ILE A 31 6.96 1.73 -18.31
C ILE A 31 7.59 0.86 -19.40
N SER A 32 8.69 0.15 -19.11
CA SER A 32 9.32 -0.74 -20.07
C SER A 32 8.43 -1.91 -20.48
N MET A 33 7.60 -2.42 -19.56
CA MET A 33 6.58 -3.44 -19.88
C MET A 33 5.56 -2.91 -20.89
N LEU A 34 5.17 -1.63 -20.76
CA LEU A 34 4.30 -0.98 -21.74
C LEU A 34 4.96 -0.89 -23.13
N TYR A 35 6.20 -0.42 -23.21
CA TYR A 35 6.90 -0.32 -24.49
C TYR A 35 7.06 -1.69 -25.16
N LEU A 36 7.43 -2.73 -24.41
CA LEU A 36 7.55 -4.07 -24.98
C LEU A 36 6.18 -4.59 -25.47
N GLY A 37 5.11 -4.41 -24.70
CA GLY A 37 3.76 -4.78 -25.13
C GLY A 37 3.35 -4.09 -26.44
N ALA A 38 3.66 -2.79 -26.58
CA ALA A 38 3.36 -2.04 -27.80
C ALA A 38 4.21 -2.49 -29.00
N LEU A 39 5.45 -2.91 -28.78
CA LEU A 39 6.28 -3.47 -29.85
C LEU A 39 5.77 -4.83 -30.33
N ILE A 40 5.22 -5.65 -29.44
CA ILE A 40 4.71 -6.99 -29.76
C ILE A 40 3.36 -6.89 -30.48
N HIS A 41 2.45 -6.04 -30.00
CA HIS A 41 1.08 -5.95 -30.54
C HIS A 41 0.88 -4.84 -31.58
N PHE A 42 1.92 -4.02 -31.81
CA PHE A 42 2.01 -2.89 -32.74
C PHE A 42 0.71 -2.11 -32.95
N ASN A 43 0.54 -1.04 -32.17
CA ASN A 43 -0.52 -0.07 -32.38
C ASN A 43 0.02 1.35 -32.17
N SER A 44 -0.09 2.18 -33.20
CA SER A 44 0.48 3.55 -33.20
C SER A 44 -0.21 4.48 -32.20
N ILE A 45 -1.51 4.31 -31.96
CA ILE A 45 -2.28 5.09 -30.97
C ILE A 45 -1.82 4.72 -29.56
N GLU A 46 -1.66 3.43 -29.29
CA GLU A 46 -1.19 2.93 -27.99
C GLU A 46 0.25 3.36 -27.73
N PHE A 47 1.13 3.28 -28.74
CA PHE A 47 2.50 3.76 -28.63
C PHE A 47 2.58 5.26 -28.30
N LEU A 48 1.73 6.09 -28.92
CA LEU A 48 1.61 7.51 -28.57
C LEU A 48 1.10 7.70 -27.13
N GLY A 49 0.13 6.89 -26.70
CA GLY A 49 -0.36 6.85 -25.32
C GLY A 49 0.77 6.57 -24.32
N ILE A 50 1.64 5.61 -24.62
CA ILE A 50 2.78 5.23 -23.77
C ILE A 50 3.84 6.35 -23.73
N LEU A 51 4.10 7.01 -24.86
CA LEU A 51 4.98 8.19 -24.88
C LEU A 51 4.46 9.29 -23.95
N ILE A 52 3.15 9.56 -23.99
CA ILE A 52 2.52 10.55 -23.12
C ILE A 52 2.56 10.12 -21.64
N LEU A 53 2.31 8.84 -21.33
CA LEU A 53 2.46 8.31 -19.96
C LEU A 53 3.90 8.40 -19.46
N THR A 54 4.88 8.15 -20.34
CA THR A 54 6.30 8.29 -20.02
C THR A 54 6.64 9.75 -19.69
N LEU A 55 6.11 10.68 -20.49
CA LEU A 55 6.26 12.11 -20.26
C LEU A 55 5.58 12.54 -18.95
N ALA A 56 4.41 11.99 -18.63
CA ALA A 56 3.72 12.22 -17.36
C ALA A 56 4.58 11.82 -16.15
N ASN A 57 5.27 10.69 -16.25
CA ASN A 57 6.15 10.20 -15.18
C ASN A 57 7.43 11.04 -15.03
N TYR A 58 7.88 11.70 -16.10
CA TYR A 58 9.05 12.59 -16.08
C TYR A 58 8.71 14.02 -15.65
N ILE A 59 7.60 14.58 -16.15
CA ILE A 59 7.15 15.96 -15.91
C ILE A 59 6.11 15.97 -14.80
N LYS A 60 6.59 16.03 -13.55
CA LYS A 60 5.73 16.05 -12.35
C LYS A 60 4.67 17.15 -12.37
N SER A 61 5.00 18.36 -12.83
CA SER A 61 4.11 19.52 -12.81
C SER A 61 2.81 19.34 -13.60
N TYR A 62 2.80 18.47 -14.61
CA TYR A 62 1.62 18.20 -15.46
C TYR A 62 1.24 16.72 -15.49
N ALA A 63 1.76 15.92 -14.54
CA ALA A 63 1.63 14.47 -14.55
C ALA A 63 0.17 14.00 -14.64
N LYS A 64 -0.74 14.65 -13.93
CA LYS A 64 -2.18 14.30 -13.92
C LYS A 64 -2.83 14.48 -15.29
N ILE A 65 -2.61 15.62 -15.94
CA ILE A 65 -3.22 15.92 -17.24
C ILE A 65 -2.64 14.99 -18.31
N LEU A 66 -1.32 14.81 -18.31
CA LEU A 66 -0.64 13.92 -19.24
C LEU A 66 -1.07 12.46 -19.04
N ALA A 67 -1.16 11.99 -17.80
CA ALA A 67 -1.59 10.63 -17.50
C ALA A 67 -3.00 10.37 -18.02
N ASN A 68 -3.96 11.27 -17.75
CA ASN A 68 -5.32 11.16 -18.24
C ASN A 68 -5.38 11.17 -19.77
N LEU A 69 -4.60 12.03 -20.44
CA LEU A 69 -4.51 12.05 -21.90
C LEU A 69 -3.97 10.72 -22.45
N GLY A 70 -2.97 10.14 -21.80
CA GLY A 70 -2.45 8.82 -22.14
C GLY A 70 -3.52 7.73 -22.05
N ILE A 71 -4.27 7.68 -20.93
CA ILE A 71 -5.37 6.71 -20.74
C ILE A 71 -6.49 6.92 -21.78
N VAL A 72 -6.82 8.16 -22.12
CA VAL A 72 -7.82 8.46 -23.18
C VAL A 72 -7.39 7.88 -24.53
N LEU A 73 -6.10 7.88 -24.85
CA LEU A 73 -5.60 7.25 -26.09
C LEU A 73 -5.76 5.73 -26.07
N PHE A 74 -5.60 5.07 -24.91
CA PHE A 74 -5.93 3.64 -24.79
C PHE A 74 -7.42 3.38 -24.98
N ILE A 75 -8.29 4.23 -24.43
CA ILE A 75 -9.75 4.13 -24.64
C ILE A 75 -10.08 4.29 -26.13
N ALA A 76 -9.49 5.30 -26.79
CA ALA A 76 -9.67 5.51 -28.22
C ALA A 76 -9.16 4.30 -29.03
N SER A 77 -7.99 3.75 -28.67
CA SER A 77 -7.48 2.53 -29.30
C SER A 77 -8.45 1.37 -29.17
N PHE A 78 -8.98 1.12 -27.97
CA PHE A 78 -9.95 0.05 -27.74
C PHE A 78 -11.23 0.25 -28.58
N VAL A 79 -11.80 1.46 -28.59
CA VAL A 79 -13.03 1.76 -29.35
C VAL A 79 -12.81 1.63 -30.86
N MET A 80 -11.66 2.08 -31.38
CA MET A 80 -11.39 2.10 -32.82
C MET A 80 -10.91 0.76 -33.37
N SER A 81 -10.08 0.02 -32.61
CA SER A 81 -9.40 -1.18 -33.08
C SER A 81 -9.85 -2.47 -32.40
N GLY A 82 -10.63 -2.39 -31.32
CA GLY A 82 -11.00 -3.55 -30.51
C GLY A 82 -9.81 -4.17 -29.77
N SER A 83 -8.73 -3.40 -29.53
CA SER A 83 -7.50 -3.91 -28.92
C SER A 83 -7.75 -4.49 -27.52
N TYR A 84 -7.52 -5.81 -27.41
CA TYR A 84 -7.61 -6.55 -26.15
C TYR A 84 -6.63 -6.03 -25.09
N TYR A 85 -5.41 -5.66 -25.50
CA TYR A 85 -4.38 -5.18 -24.59
C TYR A 85 -4.68 -3.77 -24.07
N ALA A 86 -5.23 -2.90 -24.93
CA ALA A 86 -5.72 -1.60 -24.49
C ALA A 86 -6.86 -1.75 -23.46
N LEU A 87 -7.83 -2.64 -23.73
CA LEU A 87 -8.89 -2.94 -22.76
C LEU A 87 -8.33 -3.47 -21.43
N SER A 88 -7.37 -4.38 -21.50
CA SER A 88 -6.70 -4.94 -20.32
C SER A 88 -6.07 -3.84 -19.45
N LEU A 89 -5.32 -2.92 -20.07
CA LEU A 89 -4.72 -1.77 -19.38
C LEU A 89 -5.78 -0.89 -18.73
N ILE A 90 -6.86 -0.57 -19.44
CA ILE A 90 -7.95 0.27 -18.92
C ILE A 90 -8.62 -0.38 -17.71
N MET A 91 -8.94 -1.67 -17.79
CA MET A 91 -9.52 -2.41 -16.67
C MET A 91 -8.60 -2.41 -15.46
N TYR A 92 -7.31 -2.69 -15.67
CA TYR A 92 -6.34 -2.68 -14.59
C TYR A 92 -6.05 -1.28 -14.05
N TYR A 93 -6.17 -0.23 -14.85
CA TYR A 93 -6.10 1.14 -14.37
C TYR A 93 -7.21 1.43 -13.35
N PHE A 94 -8.45 1.03 -13.63
CA PHE A 94 -9.57 1.19 -12.68
C PHE A 94 -9.42 0.29 -11.45
N ILE A 95 -8.98 -0.96 -11.62
CA ILE A 95 -8.72 -1.87 -10.50
C ILE A 95 -7.62 -1.30 -9.60
N ALA A 96 -6.50 -0.86 -10.19
CA ALA A 96 -5.39 -0.22 -9.49
C ALA A 96 -5.85 1.01 -8.71
N LEU A 97 -6.68 1.86 -9.33
CA LEU A 97 -7.23 3.05 -8.70
C LEU A 97 -8.08 2.69 -7.47
N ALA A 98 -8.93 1.67 -7.59
CA ALA A 98 -9.76 1.19 -6.49
C ALA A 98 -8.92 0.57 -5.36
N LEU A 99 -7.89 -0.22 -5.68
CA LEU A 99 -6.97 -0.80 -4.71
C LEU A 99 -6.15 0.25 -3.97
N TYR A 100 -5.67 1.26 -4.70
CA TYR A 100 -4.91 2.36 -4.13
C TYR A 100 -5.76 3.22 -3.18
N HIS A 101 -6.93 3.70 -3.63
CA HIS A 101 -7.81 4.51 -2.77
C HIS A 101 -8.47 3.71 -1.64
N GLY A 102 -8.60 2.38 -1.80
CA GLY A 102 -9.01 1.48 -0.73
C GLY A 102 -7.92 1.23 0.32
N ASN A 103 -6.71 1.79 0.17
CA ASN A 103 -5.54 1.50 1.01
C ASN A 103 -5.23 -0.02 1.08
N LEU A 104 -5.53 -0.76 0.00
CA LEU A 104 -5.30 -2.20 -0.08
C LEU A 104 -3.96 -2.55 -0.69
N MET A 105 -3.37 -1.64 -1.47
CA MET A 105 -2.15 -1.88 -2.22
C MET A 105 -1.38 -0.59 -2.43
N ASP A 106 -0.05 -0.67 -2.38
CA ASP A 106 0.78 0.51 -2.55
C ASP A 106 0.76 1.00 -4.01
N GLY A 107 0.95 2.30 -4.14
CA GLY A 107 0.99 2.99 -5.42
C GLY A 107 2.01 2.44 -6.42
N GLN A 108 3.10 1.87 -5.94
CA GLN A 108 4.12 1.28 -6.80
C GLN A 108 3.66 -0.06 -7.37
N GLU A 109 3.10 -0.90 -6.51
CA GLU A 109 2.70 -2.26 -6.84
C GLU A 109 1.54 -2.26 -7.85
N THR A 110 0.62 -1.30 -7.69
CA THR A 110 -0.49 -1.06 -8.63
C THR A 110 0.00 -0.68 -10.03
N LYS A 111 1.07 0.13 -10.16
CA LYS A 111 1.68 0.43 -11.48
C LYS A 111 2.25 -0.81 -12.16
N TYR A 112 2.83 -1.74 -11.40
CA TYR A 112 3.32 -3.01 -11.97
C TYR A 112 2.18 -3.86 -12.50
N LEU A 113 1.04 -3.92 -11.81
CA LEU A 113 -0.15 -4.61 -12.31
C LEU A 113 -0.66 -4.00 -13.62
N ILE A 114 -0.65 -2.66 -13.74
CA ILE A 114 -1.01 -1.97 -14.98
C ILE A 114 -0.04 -2.36 -16.11
N GLY A 115 1.27 -2.24 -15.88
CA GLY A 115 2.29 -2.64 -16.87
C GLY A 115 2.15 -4.09 -17.31
N LEU A 116 1.89 -4.98 -16.36
CA LEU A 116 1.71 -6.40 -16.59
C LEU A 116 0.45 -6.71 -17.41
N SER A 117 -0.64 -6.04 -17.11
CA SER A 117 -1.93 -6.20 -17.80
C SER A 117 -1.84 -5.87 -19.28
N TYR A 118 -1.06 -4.86 -19.64
CA TYR A 118 -0.86 -4.49 -21.03
C TYR A 118 0.13 -5.43 -21.72
N LEU A 119 1.19 -5.86 -21.03
CA LEU A 119 2.20 -6.76 -21.60
C LEU A 119 1.65 -8.17 -21.83
N SER A 120 0.90 -8.72 -20.88
CA SER A 120 0.49 -10.13 -20.87
C SER A 120 -1.02 -10.36 -21.04
N GLY A 121 -1.80 -9.28 -21.05
CA GLY A 121 -3.24 -9.34 -21.11
C GLY A 121 -3.93 -9.55 -19.76
N PHE A 122 -5.25 -9.44 -19.78
CA PHE A 122 -6.09 -9.37 -18.60
C PHE A 122 -6.09 -10.70 -17.83
N LEU A 123 -6.26 -11.82 -18.53
CA LEU A 123 -6.43 -13.13 -17.90
C LEU A 123 -5.18 -13.58 -17.13
N ILE A 124 -3.99 -13.40 -17.72
CA ILE A 124 -2.72 -13.76 -17.08
C ILE A 124 -2.50 -12.89 -15.85
N SER A 125 -2.66 -11.58 -16.01
CA SER A 125 -2.49 -10.62 -14.90
C SER A 125 -3.50 -10.86 -13.77
N SER A 126 -4.75 -11.23 -14.09
CA SER A 126 -5.78 -11.55 -13.10
C SER A 126 -5.47 -12.83 -12.35
N SER A 127 -4.98 -13.84 -13.06
CA SER A 127 -4.54 -15.08 -12.44
C SER A 127 -3.42 -14.83 -11.43
N ILE A 128 -2.38 -14.11 -11.85
CA ILE A 128 -1.23 -13.77 -11.00
C ILE A 128 -1.68 -12.91 -9.81
N PHE A 129 -2.54 -11.92 -10.03
CA PHE A 129 -3.03 -11.06 -8.96
C PHE A 129 -3.85 -11.85 -7.93
N LEU A 130 -4.79 -12.69 -8.36
CA LEU A 130 -5.61 -13.52 -7.48
C LEU A 130 -4.76 -14.49 -6.64
N ASP A 131 -3.79 -15.15 -7.28
CA ASP A 131 -2.85 -16.03 -6.58
C ASP A 131 -2.02 -15.25 -5.54
N SER A 132 -1.67 -14.00 -5.85
CA SER A 132 -0.89 -13.14 -4.94
C SER A 132 -1.69 -12.79 -3.70
N VAL A 133 -2.98 -12.50 -3.86
CA VAL A 133 -3.89 -12.27 -2.72
C VAL A 133 -4.01 -13.53 -1.86
N LEU A 134 -4.07 -14.72 -2.46
CA LEU A 134 -4.09 -15.97 -1.71
C LEU A 134 -2.81 -16.16 -0.86
N PHE A 135 -1.64 -15.76 -1.36
CA PHE A 135 -0.40 -15.84 -0.59
C PHE A 135 -0.28 -14.84 0.55
N VAL A 136 -1.17 -13.84 0.64
CA VAL A 136 -1.26 -12.96 1.80
C VAL A 136 -1.97 -13.63 2.98
N ILE A 137 -2.90 -14.57 2.71
CA ILE A 137 -3.72 -15.23 3.75
C ILE A 137 -2.89 -15.94 4.84
N PRO A 138 -1.75 -16.58 4.55
CA PRO A 138 -0.91 -17.18 5.59
C PRO A 138 -0.14 -16.18 6.48
N ILE A 139 -0.01 -14.90 6.11
CA ILE A 139 0.80 -13.92 6.87
C ILE A 139 0.26 -13.72 8.31
N PRO A 140 -1.05 -13.50 8.53
CA PRO A 140 -1.56 -13.35 9.87
C PRO A 140 -1.32 -14.59 10.75
N LEU A 141 -1.41 -15.78 10.16
CA LEU A 141 -1.10 -17.03 10.86
C LEU A 141 0.38 -17.09 11.25
N TYR A 142 1.27 -16.69 10.36
CA TYR A 142 2.71 -16.59 10.66
C TYR A 142 2.98 -15.62 11.83
N PHE A 143 2.34 -14.45 11.86
CA PHE A 143 2.48 -13.51 12.99
C PHE A 143 1.96 -14.08 14.30
N LEU A 144 0.83 -14.79 14.27
CA LEU A 144 0.32 -15.49 15.45
C LEU A 144 1.31 -16.53 15.98
N ILE A 145 1.92 -17.33 15.10
CA ILE A 145 2.91 -18.35 15.51
C ILE A 145 4.16 -17.70 16.11
N VAL A 146 4.68 -16.64 15.48
CA VAL A 146 5.88 -15.93 15.96
C VAL A 146 5.61 -15.25 17.31
N ASN A 147 4.48 -14.58 17.47
CA ASN A 147 4.12 -13.93 18.73
C ASN A 147 3.92 -14.96 19.84
N TYR A 148 3.25 -16.08 19.56
CA TYR A 148 3.07 -17.16 20.53
C TYR A 148 4.41 -17.74 21.00
N LYS A 149 5.36 -17.93 20.08
CA LYS A 149 6.70 -18.44 20.41
C LYS A 149 7.51 -17.47 21.27
N ASN A 150 7.38 -16.16 21.03
CA ASN A 150 8.19 -15.14 21.68
C ASN A 150 7.60 -14.67 23.02
N ASP A 151 6.28 -14.55 23.11
CA ASP A 151 5.57 -13.97 24.26
C ASP A 151 4.24 -14.72 24.52
N PRO A 152 4.27 -16.00 24.97
CA PRO A 152 3.07 -16.82 25.15
C PRO A 152 2.08 -16.24 26.18
N SER A 153 2.55 -15.46 27.16
CA SER A 153 1.70 -14.79 28.16
C SER A 153 0.73 -13.77 27.56
N ASP A 154 0.95 -13.30 26.33
CA ASP A 154 0.04 -12.37 25.66
C ASP A 154 -1.20 -13.09 25.08
N TYR A 155 -1.26 -14.43 25.16
CA TYR A 155 -2.38 -15.27 24.72
C TYR A 155 -3.30 -15.72 25.88
N GLU A 156 -2.93 -15.46 27.13
CA GLU A 156 -3.73 -15.89 28.30
C GLU A 156 -5.04 -15.08 28.45
N ASP A 157 -5.04 -13.80 28.05
CA ASP A 157 -6.20 -12.89 28.12
C ASP A 157 -6.55 -12.32 26.72
N LEU A 158 -7.00 -13.20 25.83
CA LEU A 158 -7.34 -12.84 24.44
C LEU A 158 -8.68 -12.10 24.32
N SER A 159 -8.61 -10.77 24.22
CA SER A 159 -9.70 -9.96 23.68
C SER A 159 -9.64 -9.88 22.16
N LEU A 160 -10.79 -9.66 21.49
CA LEU A 160 -10.87 -9.56 20.02
C LEU A 160 -9.92 -8.47 19.45
N GLN A 161 -9.83 -7.32 20.10
CA GLN A 161 -8.91 -6.24 19.72
C GLN A 161 -7.43 -6.62 19.93
N SER A 162 -7.14 -7.49 20.89
CA SER A 162 -5.77 -8.00 21.10
C SER A 162 -5.42 -9.08 20.07
N PHE A 163 -6.41 -9.89 19.66
CA PHE A 163 -6.24 -10.89 18.61
C PHE A 163 -5.92 -10.24 17.26
N SER A 164 -6.65 -9.21 16.84
CA SER A 164 -6.38 -8.52 15.56
C SER A 164 -4.98 -7.91 15.53
N ARG A 165 -4.52 -7.35 16.66
CA ARG A 165 -3.14 -6.86 16.80
C ARG A 165 -2.11 -8.00 16.73
N LEU A 166 -2.35 -9.12 17.40
CA LEU A 166 -1.47 -10.30 17.36
C LEU A 166 -1.38 -10.90 15.96
N ALA A 167 -2.44 -10.79 15.17
CA ALA A 167 -2.51 -11.26 13.79
C ALA A 167 -1.92 -10.28 12.76
N THR A 168 -1.65 -9.02 13.12
CA THR A 168 -1.19 -7.99 12.17
C THR A 168 0.16 -7.36 12.54
N SER A 169 0.68 -7.66 13.72
CA SER A 169 1.92 -7.05 14.22
C SER A 169 2.73 -8.02 15.06
N ILE A 170 4.05 -7.87 15.03
CA ILE A 170 5.01 -8.64 15.81
C ILE A 170 5.51 -7.78 16.97
N LYS A 171 5.57 -8.36 18.17
CA LYS A 171 6.21 -7.73 19.31
C LYS A 171 7.73 -7.87 19.21
N LYS A 172 8.46 -6.75 19.23
CA LYS A 172 9.93 -6.72 19.16
C LYS A 172 10.51 -5.75 20.20
N SER A 173 11.80 -5.89 20.50
CA SER A 173 12.55 -4.85 21.20
C SER A 173 12.65 -3.59 20.33
N GLU A 174 12.63 -2.41 20.95
CA GLU A 174 12.87 -1.12 20.29
C GLU A 174 14.19 -1.08 19.53
N LYS A 175 15.21 -1.81 20.00
CA LYS A 175 16.52 -1.91 19.33
C LYS A 175 16.50 -2.75 18.05
N ASP A 176 15.53 -3.66 17.93
CA ASP A 176 15.40 -4.58 16.81
C ASP A 176 14.40 -4.09 15.73
N VAL A 177 13.86 -2.88 15.91
CA VAL A 177 12.94 -2.25 14.95
C VAL A 177 13.72 -1.81 13.72
N LYS A 178 13.34 -2.32 12.55
CA LYS A 178 13.97 -1.93 11.29
C LYS A 178 13.47 -0.55 10.84
N PRO A 179 14.22 0.21 10.04
CA PRO A 179 13.73 1.49 9.49
C PRO A 179 12.49 1.37 8.60
N THR A 180 12.20 0.17 8.09
CA THR A 180 11.05 -0.16 7.24
C THR A 180 9.83 -0.65 8.03
N ASP A 181 9.97 -0.82 9.33
CA ASP A 181 8.93 -1.38 10.20
C ASP A 181 7.97 -0.26 10.66
N ASN A 182 6.66 -0.50 10.62
CA ASN A 182 5.67 0.45 11.10
C ASN A 182 5.36 0.22 12.58
N VAL A 183 5.65 1.20 13.43
CA VAL A 183 5.39 1.12 14.87
C VAL A 183 3.90 1.38 15.16
N VAL A 184 3.20 0.36 15.66
CA VAL A 184 1.77 0.42 15.96
C VAL A 184 1.54 1.04 17.34
N CYS A 185 2.16 0.45 18.37
CA CYS A 185 2.08 0.95 19.74
C CYS A 185 3.15 0.34 20.62
N TYR A 186 3.48 1.01 21.73
CA TYR A 186 4.32 0.43 22.77
C TYR A 186 3.55 -0.61 23.60
N ASP A 187 4.24 -1.63 24.06
CA ASP A 187 3.65 -2.59 25.00
C ASP A 187 3.46 -1.93 26.37
N LYS A 188 2.21 -1.92 26.86
CA LYS A 188 1.86 -1.30 28.14
C LYS A 188 2.61 -1.95 29.30
N LYS A 189 2.76 -3.29 29.29
CA LYS A 189 3.48 -4.02 30.36
C LYS A 189 4.96 -3.60 30.39
N SER A 190 5.60 -3.52 29.23
CA SER A 190 6.99 -3.05 29.08
C SER A 190 7.19 -1.58 29.45
N LEU A 191 6.23 -0.70 29.16
CA LEU A 191 6.27 0.70 29.59
C LEU A 191 6.16 0.85 31.10
N ILE A 192 5.24 0.10 31.73
CA ILE A 192 5.06 0.11 33.18
C ILE A 192 6.33 -0.42 33.86
N SER A 193 6.93 -1.51 33.36
CA SER A 193 8.19 -2.03 33.90
C SER A 193 9.34 -1.04 33.76
N ALA A 194 9.40 -0.31 32.63
CA ALA A 194 10.38 0.75 32.37
C ALA A 194 10.13 2.05 33.16
N GLY A 195 9.17 2.06 34.10
CA GLY A 195 8.92 3.16 35.02
C GLY A 195 7.99 4.27 34.50
N PHE A 196 7.33 4.07 33.34
CA PHE A 196 6.35 5.02 32.85
C PHE A 196 5.01 4.85 33.59
N LYS A 197 4.51 5.92 34.24
CA LYS A 197 3.18 5.93 34.87
C LYS A 197 2.08 5.68 33.83
N ASN A 198 0.98 5.05 34.26
CA ASN A 198 -0.21 4.57 33.50
C ASN A 198 -0.89 5.55 32.50
N LYS A 199 -0.34 6.74 32.24
CA LYS A 199 -0.76 7.68 31.20
C LYS A 199 0.35 7.84 30.14
N VAL A 200 0.79 6.75 29.52
CA VAL A 200 1.59 6.87 28.30
C VAL A 200 0.61 7.12 27.15
N ARG A 201 0.44 8.40 26.78
CA ARG A 201 -0.19 8.77 25.51
C ARG A 201 0.65 8.13 24.42
N ASN A 202 0.06 7.22 23.65
CA ASN A 202 0.70 6.68 22.46
C ASN A 202 0.97 7.86 21.51
N PRO A 203 2.24 8.25 21.24
CA PRO A 203 2.52 9.40 20.39
C PRO A 203 2.04 9.21 18.95
N TYR A 204 1.67 7.99 18.56
CA TYR A 204 1.16 7.63 17.24
C TYR A 204 -0.39 7.60 17.14
N MET A 205 -1.12 7.83 18.24
CA MET A 205 -2.61 7.79 18.29
C MET A 205 -3.28 9.16 18.13
N ASN A 206 -2.56 10.21 17.71
CA ASN A 206 -3.14 11.56 17.58
C ASN A 206 -4.20 11.69 16.46
N ASN A 207 -4.34 10.70 15.58
CA ASN A 207 -5.33 10.76 14.50
C ASN A 207 -6.69 10.11 14.85
N LEU A 208 -6.78 9.33 15.93
CA LEU A 208 -8.06 8.71 16.33
C LEU A 208 -8.90 9.60 17.26
N SER A 209 -8.26 10.49 18.03
CA SER A 209 -8.96 11.41 18.94
C SER A 209 -9.78 12.50 18.24
N ASN A 210 -9.59 12.70 16.93
CA ASN A 210 -10.44 13.60 16.15
C ASN A 210 -11.77 12.96 15.72
N LEU A 211 -11.89 11.62 15.78
CA LEU A 211 -13.14 10.93 15.44
C LEU A 211 -14.13 10.94 16.62
N ASP A 212 -13.62 10.82 17.85
CA ASP A 212 -14.44 10.91 19.06
C ASP A 212 -14.96 12.34 19.32
N SER A 213 -14.25 13.37 18.83
CA SER A 213 -14.74 14.76 18.86
C SER A 213 -15.82 15.07 17.82
N LEU A 214 -16.08 14.18 16.87
CA LEU A 214 -17.15 14.31 15.87
C LEU A 214 -18.46 13.61 16.29
N ILE A 215 -18.42 12.78 17.33
CA ILE A 215 -19.59 12.02 17.82
C ILE A 215 -20.33 12.75 18.96
N ASN A 216 -19.75 13.80 19.56
CA ASN A 216 -20.45 14.68 20.51
C ASN A 216 -21.17 15.83 19.78
N LEU A 217 -22.25 15.50 19.07
CA LEU A 217 -23.16 16.47 18.44
C LEU A 217 -24.41 16.76 19.29
N ASP A 218 -24.39 16.42 20.58
CA ASP A 218 -25.51 16.65 21.51
C ASP A 218 -25.34 17.87 22.46
N SER A 219 -24.29 18.67 22.30
CA SER A 219 -24.04 19.85 23.17
C SER A 219 -24.10 21.21 22.46
N LEU A 220 -24.69 21.29 21.26
CA LEU A 220 -24.79 22.53 20.47
C LEU A 220 -26.16 23.22 20.51
N SER A 221 -27.08 22.81 21.40
CA SER A 221 -28.40 23.45 21.53
C SER A 221 -28.47 24.59 22.54
N ASN A 222 -27.39 24.95 23.24
CA ASN A 222 -27.41 25.97 24.30
C ASN A 222 -26.27 26.98 24.17
N LEU A 223 -26.27 27.79 23.10
CA LEU A 223 -25.57 29.08 23.09
C LEU A 223 -26.08 29.98 21.95
N SER A 224 -27.41 30.20 21.93
CA SER A 224 -27.96 31.42 21.36
C SER A 224 -27.85 32.53 22.40
N ASN A 225 -27.10 33.58 22.07
CA ASN A 225 -27.11 34.95 22.60
C ASN A 225 -25.76 35.44 23.10
N GLN A 226 -25.45 36.65 22.60
CA GLN A 226 -24.39 37.61 22.97
C GLN A 226 -23.05 37.52 22.22
N GLY A 227 -22.96 38.36 21.18
CA GLY A 227 -22.19 39.60 21.33
C GLY A 227 -20.71 39.59 20.92
N ASN A 228 -20.48 40.10 19.71
CA ASN A 228 -19.40 41.02 19.33
C ASN A 228 -17.92 40.57 19.23
N THR A 229 -17.45 40.74 18.00
CA THR A 229 -16.17 41.36 17.55
C THR A 229 -14.87 40.55 17.56
N ASN A 230 -14.50 40.21 16.32
CA ASN A 230 -13.18 40.40 15.68
C ASN A 230 -12.24 39.18 15.51
N LYS A 231 -11.87 39.00 14.24
CA LYS A 231 -10.85 38.11 13.63
C LYS A 231 -11.19 36.64 13.51
N LEU A 232 -11.86 36.32 12.41
CA LEU A 232 -11.79 35.01 11.77
C LEU A 232 -11.20 35.25 10.37
N ASP A 233 -9.90 35.00 10.21
CA ASP A 233 -9.27 34.96 8.89
C ASP A 233 -9.74 33.69 8.18
N ASN A 234 -10.15 33.88 6.92
CA ASN A 234 -10.80 32.91 6.04
C ASN A 234 -10.09 31.54 5.96
N PHE A 235 -10.71 30.50 6.54
CA PHE A 235 -10.56 29.14 6.04
C PHE A 235 -11.55 28.94 4.89
N ASN A 236 -11.10 29.19 3.66
CA ASN A 236 -11.82 28.79 2.46
C ASN A 236 -11.76 27.27 2.33
N LEU A 237 -12.81 26.59 2.77
CA LEU A 237 -13.14 25.20 2.44
C LEU A 237 -13.74 25.15 1.02
N ASN A 238 -12.88 25.22 0.00
CA ASN A 238 -13.24 24.73 -1.33
C ASN A 238 -12.75 23.27 -1.43
N ASN A 239 -13.56 22.37 -0.89
CA ASN A 239 -13.38 20.93 -1.01
C ASN A 239 -13.93 20.49 -2.38
N GLU A 240 -13.13 20.66 -3.43
CA GLU A 240 -13.35 19.97 -4.70
C GLU A 240 -12.57 18.65 -4.69
N ASN A 241 -13.29 17.54 -4.59
CA ASN A 241 -12.76 16.18 -4.66
C ASN A 241 -12.16 15.91 -6.06
N TYR A 242 -10.82 15.92 -6.21
CA TYR A 242 -10.17 15.50 -7.47
C TYR A 242 -8.77 14.86 -7.32
N ILE A 243 -8.77 13.52 -7.40
CA ILE A 243 -7.75 12.53 -7.83
C ILE A 243 -6.34 13.07 -8.12
N ASP A 244 -5.36 12.67 -7.30
CA ASP A 244 -3.94 13.01 -7.46
C ASP A 244 -3.09 11.74 -7.69
N ILE A 245 -2.48 11.63 -8.88
CA ILE A 245 -1.56 10.54 -9.28
C ILE A 245 -0.12 10.84 -8.81
N SER A 246 0.21 12.10 -8.51
CA SER A 246 1.49 12.53 -7.91
C SER A 246 1.55 12.25 -6.41
N GLU A 247 0.42 12.28 -5.69
CA GLU A 247 0.35 11.92 -4.26
C GLU A 247 0.64 10.43 -4.00
N ILE A 248 0.43 9.57 -4.99
CA ILE A 248 0.77 8.14 -4.98
C ILE A 248 2.25 7.89 -4.66
N GLY A 249 3.13 8.85 -4.98
CA GLY A 249 4.57 8.76 -4.69
C GLY A 249 5.04 9.52 -3.44
N GLU A 250 4.29 10.54 -2.99
CA GLU A 250 4.82 11.53 -2.03
C GLU A 250 4.30 11.36 -0.59
N LEU A 251 3.18 10.66 -0.38
CA LEU A 251 2.67 10.38 0.97
C LEU A 251 3.51 9.34 1.75
N SER A 252 4.23 8.45 1.05
CA SER A 252 5.12 7.45 1.69
C SER A 252 6.34 8.09 2.40
N THR A 253 6.65 9.35 2.09
CA THR A 253 7.79 10.06 2.66
C THR A 253 7.46 11.00 3.82
N SER A 254 6.19 11.38 4.02
CA SER A 254 5.81 12.31 5.10
C SER A 254 5.56 11.64 6.45
N MET A 255 5.37 10.31 6.50
CA MET A 255 5.33 9.56 7.76
C MET A 255 6.72 9.13 8.27
N LYS A 256 7.82 9.65 7.68
CA LYS A 256 9.15 9.61 8.31
C LYS A 256 9.26 10.72 9.35
N HIS A 257 8.44 10.66 10.39
CA HIS A 257 8.51 11.64 11.47
C HIS A 257 9.74 11.40 12.34
N LYS A 258 10.73 12.26 12.08
CA LYS A 258 11.87 12.64 12.90
C LYS A 258 11.51 12.59 14.39
N LEU A 259 12.18 11.72 15.15
CA LEU A 259 12.17 11.71 16.61
C LEU A 259 12.68 13.06 17.11
N SER A 260 11.77 13.96 17.48
CA SER A 260 12.08 15.14 18.30
C SER A 260 11.72 14.79 19.73
N TYR A 261 12.71 14.40 20.52
CA TYR A 261 12.55 14.31 21.97
C TYR A 261 12.72 15.71 22.56
N ASP A 262 11.71 16.20 23.28
CA ASP A 262 11.93 17.22 24.29
C ASP A 262 12.81 16.62 25.38
N ASN A 263 14.11 16.94 25.29
CA ASN A 263 15.12 16.62 26.27
C ASN A 263 14.87 17.42 27.55
N ALA A 264 14.07 16.88 28.48
CA ALA A 264 13.97 17.49 29.81
C ALA A 264 13.80 16.52 30.99
N LEU A 265 13.74 15.19 30.79
CA LEU A 265 13.46 14.26 31.91
C LEU A 265 14.25 12.93 31.89
N LEU A 266 15.35 12.85 31.14
CA LEU A 266 16.14 11.61 31.00
C LEU A 266 17.54 11.77 31.61
N GLU A 267 17.61 11.68 32.94
CA GLU A 267 18.90 11.47 33.62
C GLU A 267 18.93 10.22 34.51
N ASN A 268 17.86 9.42 34.60
CA ASN A 268 17.85 8.29 35.56
C ASN A 268 17.15 6.98 35.17
N SER A 269 16.68 6.77 33.93
CA SER A 269 16.21 5.43 33.54
C SER A 269 17.36 4.57 33.03
N LYS A 270 17.94 3.78 33.93
CA LYS A 270 18.76 2.61 33.58
C LYS A 270 18.01 1.79 32.53
N ILE A 271 18.56 1.80 31.32
CA ILE A 271 18.42 0.89 30.17
C ILE A 271 17.53 -0.34 30.49
N GLN A 272 16.21 -0.17 30.43
CA GLN A 272 15.29 -1.27 30.26
C GLN A 272 14.81 -1.25 28.82
N ASP A 273 14.97 -2.38 28.16
CA ASP A 273 14.65 -2.54 26.75
C ASP A 273 13.13 -2.50 26.57
N LYS A 274 12.64 -1.47 25.88
CA LYS A 274 11.19 -1.30 25.67
C LYS A 274 10.76 -2.21 24.54
N LYS A 275 9.61 -2.89 24.71
CA LYS A 275 8.97 -3.67 23.65
C LYS A 275 7.95 -2.82 22.91
N VAL A 276 7.93 -2.97 21.59
CA VAL A 276 7.05 -2.26 20.66
C VAL A 276 6.35 -3.26 19.74
N TRP A 277 5.09 -2.99 19.45
CA TRP A 277 4.31 -3.70 18.45
C TRP A 277 4.58 -3.07 17.09
N VAL A 278 4.95 -3.92 16.14
CA VAL A 278 5.43 -3.49 14.84
C VAL A 278 4.75 -4.30 13.75
N THR A 279 4.22 -3.62 12.73
CA THR A 279 3.80 -4.29 11.49
C THR A 279 5.00 -4.35 10.54
N PRO A 280 5.56 -5.54 10.27
CA PRO A 280 6.66 -5.68 9.32
C PRO A 280 6.17 -5.28 7.93
N HIS A 281 6.96 -4.47 7.22
CA HIS A 281 6.69 -4.22 5.81
C HIS A 281 7.08 -5.46 4.99
N ILE A 282 6.08 -6.10 4.39
CA ILE A 282 6.26 -7.22 3.45
C ILE A 282 5.74 -6.71 2.09
N PRO A 283 6.62 -6.47 1.11
CA PRO A 283 6.20 -5.90 -0.17
C PRO A 283 5.30 -6.89 -0.90
N PHE A 284 4.15 -6.45 -1.38
CA PHE A 284 3.20 -7.31 -2.10
C PHE A 284 3.79 -7.81 -3.42
N MET A 285 4.77 -7.09 -3.98
CA MET A 285 5.61 -7.54 -5.09
C MET A 285 6.27 -8.91 -4.85
N LEU A 286 6.54 -9.29 -3.60
CA LEU A 286 7.01 -10.63 -3.25
C LEU A 286 5.97 -11.69 -3.61
N PHE A 287 4.70 -11.46 -3.28
CA PHE A 287 3.60 -12.38 -3.59
C PHE A 287 3.35 -12.44 -5.09
N ILE A 288 3.41 -11.30 -5.79
CA ILE A 288 3.35 -11.26 -7.26
C ILE A 288 4.45 -12.12 -7.89
N THR A 289 5.67 -12.04 -7.35
CA THR A 289 6.80 -12.86 -7.83
C THR A 289 6.54 -14.35 -7.63
N MET A 290 6.03 -14.75 -6.45
CA MET A 290 5.71 -16.16 -6.15
C MET A 290 4.56 -16.67 -7.02
N SER A 291 3.52 -15.87 -7.21
CA SER A 291 2.42 -16.17 -8.12
C SER A 291 2.89 -16.35 -9.55
N TYR A 292 3.84 -15.53 -10.00
CA TYR A 292 4.50 -15.73 -11.27
C TYR A 292 5.12 -17.13 -11.35
N ILE A 293 5.99 -17.49 -10.40
CA ILE A 293 6.68 -18.79 -10.41
C ILE A 293 5.67 -19.94 -10.41
N ILE A 294 4.60 -19.86 -9.63
CA ILE A 294 3.62 -20.94 -9.54
C ILE A 294 2.76 -21.02 -10.79
N PHE A 295 2.35 -19.87 -11.34
CA PHE A 295 1.63 -19.82 -12.61
C PHE A 295 2.42 -20.45 -13.75
N TRP A 296 3.76 -20.45 -13.70
CA TRP A 296 4.61 -21.17 -14.66
C TRP A 296 4.22 -22.65 -14.74
N PHE A 297 4.10 -23.31 -13.59
CA PHE A 297 3.84 -24.75 -13.52
C PHE A 297 2.36 -25.07 -13.66
N VAL A 298 1.51 -24.27 -13.02
CA VAL A 298 0.08 -24.58 -12.88
C VAL A 298 -0.74 -24.10 -14.09
N LYS A 299 -0.34 -22.99 -14.72
CA LYS A 299 -1.02 -22.33 -15.86
C LYS A 299 -2.50 -22.02 -15.65
N LYS A 300 -2.96 -22.05 -14.40
CA LYS A 300 -4.31 -21.72 -13.95
C LYS A 300 -4.20 -21.03 -12.59
N PRO A 301 -5.13 -20.13 -12.25
CA PRO A 301 -5.22 -19.61 -10.89
C PRO A 301 -5.38 -20.76 -9.89
N ILE A 302 -4.61 -20.72 -8.81
CA ILE A 302 -4.69 -21.66 -7.70
C ILE A 302 -6.08 -21.61 -7.07
N LEU A 303 -6.71 -20.43 -7.05
CA LEU A 303 -8.08 -20.27 -6.56
C LEU A 303 -9.05 -21.24 -7.24
N PHE A 304 -8.92 -21.42 -8.56
CA PHE A 304 -9.80 -22.32 -9.29
C PHE A 304 -9.50 -23.78 -8.98
N LEU A 305 -8.24 -24.15 -8.78
CA LEU A 305 -7.89 -25.50 -8.30
C LEU A 305 -8.45 -25.79 -6.91
N LEU A 306 -8.46 -24.80 -6.02
CA LEU A 306 -9.04 -24.96 -4.68
C LEU A 306 -10.56 -25.13 -4.76
N ILE A 307 -11.24 -24.34 -5.58
CA ILE A 307 -12.69 -24.45 -5.78
C ILE A 307 -13.05 -25.79 -6.41
N ASP A 308 -12.35 -26.20 -7.48
CA ASP A 308 -12.61 -27.47 -8.17
C ASP A 308 -12.45 -28.67 -7.21
N ASN A 309 -11.46 -28.64 -6.30
CA ASN A 309 -11.25 -29.69 -5.30
C ASN A 309 -12.19 -29.60 -4.08
N LEU A 310 -12.89 -28.48 -3.87
CA LEU A 310 -13.89 -28.33 -2.79
C LEU A 310 -15.29 -28.73 -3.26
N VAL A 311 -15.55 -28.66 -4.56
CA VAL A 311 -16.84 -29.00 -5.19
C VAL A 311 -16.93 -30.50 -5.53
N HIS A 312 -15.81 -31.22 -5.52
CA HIS A 312 -15.70 -32.67 -5.72
C HIS A 312 -15.38 -33.40 -4.41
#